data_AF-A0A0G0K4N8-F1
#
_entry.id   AF-A0A0G0K4N8-F1
#
_cell.length_a   1.000
_cell.length_b   1.000
_cell.length_c   1.000
_cell.angle_alpha   90.00
_cell.angle_beta   90.00
_cell.angle_gamma   90.00
#
_symmetry.space_group_name_H-M   'P 1'
#
loop_
_entity.id
_entity.type
_entity.pdbx_description
1 polymer ?
#
loop_
_entity_poly.entity_id
_entity_poly.type
_entity_poly.pdbx_seq_one_letter_code
_entity_poly.pdbx_strand_id
1 'polypeptide(L)'
;EALLQKYSENNLTIIEMESGPYLGAVAEATYDQPTPRNTIIDLNPAPMDIGIINYTSDTPYSKAKNLGTQHLTLDGVEPVYLASLAILQRIINLEEDI
;
A
#
# COMPACT_ATOMS: atom_id res chain seq x y z
N GLU A 1 -15.06 8.08 -16.13
CA GLU A 1 -15.71 6.75 -16.23
C GLU A 1 -14.81 5.69 -16.85
N ALA A 2 -14.25 5.87 -18.06
CA ALA A 2 -13.40 4.85 -18.70
C ALA A 2 -12.17 4.39 -17.87
N LEU A 3 -11.57 5.28 -17.07
CA LEU A 3 -10.38 4.96 -16.26
C LEU A 3 -10.70 4.05 -15.06
N LEU A 4 -11.81 4.30 -14.36
CA LEU A 4 -12.26 3.48 -13.23
C LEU A 4 -12.73 2.10 -13.69
N GLN A 5 -13.39 2.05 -14.85
CA GLN A 5 -13.76 0.78 -15.47
C GLN A 5 -12.51 -0.04 -15.81
N LYS A 6 -11.49 0.58 -16.43
CA LYS A 6 -10.22 -0.06 -16.71
C LYS A 6 -9.57 -0.60 -15.42
N TYR A 7 -9.59 0.16 -14.33
CA TYR A 7 -9.06 -0.29 -13.04
C TYR A 7 -9.83 -1.50 -12.49
N SER A 8 -11.16 -1.52 -12.61
CA SER A 8 -11.99 -2.67 -12.25
C SER A 8 -11.65 -3.92 -13.06
N GLU A 9 -11.51 -3.77 -14.38
CA GLU A 9 -11.18 -4.88 -15.28
C GLU A 9 -9.80 -5.46 -14.98
N ASN A 10 -8.90 -4.67 -14.39
CA ASN A 10 -7.57 -5.10 -13.96
C ASN A 10 -7.51 -5.51 -12.48
N ASN A 11 -8.67 -5.71 -11.83
CA ASN A 11 -8.78 -6.07 -10.40
C ASN A 11 -8.06 -5.09 -9.44
N LEU A 12 -7.95 -3.82 -9.83
CA LEU A 12 -7.41 -2.78 -8.96
C LEU A 12 -8.52 -2.28 -8.04
N THR A 13 -8.29 -2.39 -6.74
CA THR A 13 -9.28 -2.09 -5.69
C THR A 13 -9.02 -0.76 -4.97
N ILE A 14 -7.83 -0.18 -5.18
CA ILE A 14 -7.34 1.00 -4.45
C ILE A 14 -6.77 2.01 -5.46
N ILE A 15 -6.88 3.30 -5.13
CA ILE A 15 -6.21 4.41 -5.81
C ILE A 15 -5.49 5.23 -4.72
N GLU A 16 -4.18 5.38 -4.85
CA GLU A 16 -3.30 6.08 -3.89
C GLU A 16 -2.09 6.65 -4.66
N MET A 17 -1.14 7.30 -3.98
CA MET A 17 -0.06 8.04 -4.66
C MET A 17 1.36 7.73 -4.14
N GLU A 18 1.49 7.00 -3.03
CA GLU A 18 2.73 6.87 -2.26
C GLU A 18 3.40 5.49 -2.42
N SER A 19 2.61 4.45 -2.69
CA SER A 19 3.06 3.06 -2.78
C SER A 19 3.95 2.84 -4.00
N GLY A 20 3.69 3.54 -5.10
CA GLY A 20 4.52 3.49 -6.30
C GLY A 20 5.98 3.87 -6.02
N PRO A 21 6.26 5.10 -5.56
CA PRO A 21 7.61 5.51 -5.15
C PRO A 21 8.21 4.66 -4.03
N TYR A 22 7.41 4.27 -3.02
CA TYR A 22 7.86 3.41 -1.91
C TYR A 22 8.37 2.05 -2.43
N LEU A 23 7.57 1.34 -3.22
CA LEU A 23 7.95 0.04 -3.77
C LEU A 23 9.07 0.14 -4.80
N GLY A 24 9.19 1.28 -5.51
CA GLY A 24 10.34 1.55 -6.38
C GLY A 24 11.65 1.63 -5.61
N ALA A 25 11.69 2.40 -4.52
CA ALA A 25 12.87 2.48 -3.67
C ALA A 25 13.27 1.11 -3.09
N VAL A 26 12.28 0.30 -2.70
CA VAL A 26 12.49 -1.09 -2.23
C VAL A 26 13.04 -1.98 -3.35
N ALA A 27 12.52 -1.87 -4.58
CA ALA A 27 13.01 -2.62 -5.73
C ALA A 27 14.48 -2.26 -6.04
N GLU A 28 14.81 -0.97 -6.03
CA GLU A 28 16.18 -0.48 -6.21
C GLU A 28 17.13 -1.00 -5.12
N ALA A 29 16.70 -1.00 -3.86
CA ALA A 29 17.48 -1.56 -2.75
C ALA A 29 17.65 -3.10 -2.84
N THR A 30 16.68 -3.80 -3.45
CA THR A 30 16.70 -5.26 -3.59
C THR A 30 17.58 -5.72 -4.75
N TYR A 31 17.55 -5.01 -5.87
CA TYR A 31 18.16 -5.44 -7.12
C TYR A 31 19.39 -4.62 -7.55
N ASP A 32 19.70 -3.53 -6.85
CA ASP A 32 20.77 -2.58 -7.19
C ASP A 32 20.68 -2.08 -8.65
N GLN A 33 19.44 -1.90 -9.13
CA GLN A 33 19.13 -1.41 -10.47
C GLN A 33 17.94 -0.45 -10.43
N PRO A 34 17.90 0.58 -11.31
CA PRO A 34 16.77 1.50 -11.37
C PRO A 34 15.44 0.76 -11.55
N THR A 35 14.39 1.23 -10.85
CA THR A 35 13.07 0.60 -10.91
C THR A 35 12.55 0.53 -12.36
N PRO A 36 12.34 -0.67 -12.93
CA PRO A 36 11.85 -0.81 -14.29
C PRO A 36 10.42 -0.28 -14.43
N ARG A 37 10.12 0.34 -15.58
CA ARG A 37 8.77 0.81 -15.91
C ARG A 37 7.98 -0.27 -16.63
N ASN A 38 6.65 -0.24 -16.48
CA ASN A 38 5.71 -1.12 -17.18
C ASN A 38 6.01 -2.62 -17.03
N THR A 39 6.60 -3.03 -15.90
CA THR A 39 7.02 -4.41 -15.64
C THR A 39 6.56 -4.82 -14.25
N ILE A 40 6.20 -6.09 -14.07
CA ILE A 40 5.91 -6.67 -12.75
C ILE A 40 7.24 -7.04 -12.10
N ILE A 41 7.44 -6.58 -10.88
CA ILE A 41 8.65 -6.84 -10.09
C ILE A 41 8.26 -7.81 -8.97
N ASP A 42 9.06 -8.85 -8.78
CA ASP A 42 8.98 -9.71 -7.60
C ASP A 42 9.72 -9.02 -6.45
N LEU A 43 9.12 -8.92 -5.26
CA LEU A 43 9.79 -8.36 -4.08
C LEU A 43 9.99 -9.38 -2.96
N ASN A 44 9.69 -10.67 -3.21
CA ASN A 44 10.02 -11.74 -2.27
C ASN A 44 11.52 -11.82 -1.91
N PRO A 45 12.48 -11.48 -2.80
CA PRO A 45 13.91 -11.49 -2.46
C PRO A 45 14.38 -10.30 -1.62
N ALA A 46 13.50 -9.35 -1.27
CA ALA A 46 13.91 -8.17 -0.54
C ALA A 46 14.52 -8.53 0.84
N PRO A 47 15.54 -7.79 1.29
CA PRO A 47 16.28 -8.13 2.52
C PRO A 47 15.55 -7.73 3.81
N MET A 48 14.27 -7.35 3.73
CA MET A 48 13.47 -6.88 4.86
C MET A 48 11.99 -7.21 4.66
N ASP A 49 11.24 -7.31 5.76
CA ASP A 49 9.79 -7.44 5.72
C ASP A 49 9.15 -6.18 5.10
N ILE A 50 8.28 -6.36 4.10
CA ILE A 50 7.61 -5.28 3.37
C ILE A 50 6.09 -5.48 3.42
N GLY A 51 5.36 -4.39 3.65
CA GLY A 51 3.91 -4.40 3.64
C GLY A 51 3.30 -3.00 3.52
N ILE A 52 2.06 -2.94 3.05
CA ILE A 52 1.29 -1.71 2.93
C ILE A 52 -0.10 -1.96 3.50
N ILE A 53 -0.57 -1.06 4.37
CA ILE A 53 -1.92 -1.08 4.92
C ILE A 53 -2.57 0.25 4.59
N ASN A 54 -3.69 0.19 3.88
CA ASN A 54 -4.39 1.38 3.42
C ASN A 54 -5.66 1.61 4.24
N TYR A 55 -5.82 2.83 4.74
CA TYR A 55 -7.13 3.33 5.13
C TYR A 55 -7.95 3.61 3.87
N THR A 56 -9.16 3.05 3.79
CA THR A 56 -10.06 3.28 2.64
C THR A 56 -11.13 4.29 3.05
N SER A 57 -11.01 5.53 2.56
CA SER A 57 -11.96 6.62 2.83
C SER A 57 -13.24 6.56 1.99
N ASP A 58 -13.15 6.02 0.79
CA ASP A 58 -14.26 5.76 -0.13
C ASP A 58 -13.87 4.57 -1.01
N THR A 59 -14.86 3.89 -1.58
CA THR A 59 -14.58 2.85 -2.59
C THR A 59 -14.64 3.49 -3.98
N PRO A 60 -13.69 3.19 -4.89
CA PRO A 60 -13.67 3.81 -6.23
C PRO A 60 -14.97 3.61 -7.03
N TYR A 61 -15.74 2.57 -6.69
CA TYR A 61 -16.95 2.17 -7.39
C TYR A 61 -18.23 2.81 -6.84
N SER A 62 -18.21 3.38 -5.62
CA SER A 62 -19.34 4.12 -5.04
C SER A 62 -19.42 5.56 -5.57
N LYS A 63 -19.36 5.78 -6.88
CA LYS A 63 -19.64 7.07 -7.58
C LYS A 63 -19.14 8.35 -6.86
N ALA A 64 -17.98 8.34 -6.20
CA ALA A 64 -17.51 9.46 -5.38
C ALA A 64 -18.59 10.04 -4.44
N LYS A 65 -19.60 9.24 -4.07
CA LYS A 65 -20.78 9.69 -3.36
C LYS A 65 -20.41 10.08 -1.93
N ASN A 66 -19.34 9.46 -1.43
CA ASN A 66 -18.79 9.72 -0.12
C ASN A 66 -17.41 10.42 -0.17
N LEU A 67 -16.91 10.78 -1.35
CA LEU A 67 -15.63 11.46 -1.53
C LEU A 67 -15.74 12.85 -0.88
N GLY A 68 -15.26 12.96 0.36
CA GLY A 68 -15.38 14.16 1.20
C GLY A 68 -16.62 14.25 2.08
N THR A 69 -17.49 13.21 2.18
CA THR A 69 -18.64 13.23 3.10
C THR A 69 -18.30 12.75 4.50
N GLN A 70 -17.28 11.90 4.64
CA GLN A 70 -16.71 11.53 5.93
C GLN A 70 -15.36 12.23 6.10
N HIS A 71 -15.21 12.95 7.20
CA HIS A 71 -13.92 13.50 7.60
C HIS A 71 -13.00 12.34 8.05
N LEU A 72 -11.70 12.49 7.84
CA LEU A 72 -10.71 11.59 8.43
C LEU A 72 -10.85 11.68 9.95
N THR A 73 -11.46 10.67 10.54
CA THR A 73 -11.66 10.55 11.99
C THR A 73 -10.68 9.53 12.55
N LEU A 74 -10.42 9.63 13.86
CA LEU A 74 -9.53 8.71 14.56
C LEU A 74 -9.98 7.26 14.36
N ASP A 75 -11.27 6.99 14.47
CA ASP A 75 -11.88 5.67 14.31
C ASP A 75 -11.59 5.03 12.93
N GLY A 76 -11.41 5.86 11.89
CA GLY A 76 -11.04 5.37 10.56
C GLY A 76 -9.58 4.95 10.46
N VAL A 77 -8.69 5.69 11.13
CA VAL A 77 -7.23 5.47 11.05
C VAL A 77 -6.73 4.49 12.12
N GLU A 78 -7.41 4.40 13.25
CA GLU A 78 -7.05 3.58 14.40
C GLU A 78 -6.76 2.11 14.02
N PRO A 79 -7.58 1.43 13.19
CA PRO A 79 -7.27 0.06 12.77
C PRO A 79 -5.96 -0.06 11.99
N VAL A 80 -5.68 0.90 11.10
CA VAL A 80 -4.44 0.94 10.31
C VAL A 80 -3.25 1.18 11.22
N TYR A 81 -3.39 2.08 12.19
CA TYR A 81 -2.34 2.39 13.16
C TYR A 81 -2.03 1.18 14.05
N LEU A 82 -3.05 0.56 14.65
CA LEU A 82 -2.89 -0.60 15.52
C LEU A 82 -2.31 -1.80 14.77
N ALA A 83 -2.77 -2.06 13.54
CA ALA A 83 -2.22 -3.12 12.70
C ALA A 83 -0.75 -2.87 12.36
N SER A 84 -0.40 -1.64 11.97
CA SER A 84 0.98 -1.24 11.70
C SER A 84 1.86 -1.42 12.94
N LEU A 85 1.38 -0.99 14.12
CA LEU A 85 2.10 -1.15 15.38
C LEU A 85 2.37 -2.62 15.71
N ALA A 86 1.36 -3.49 15.59
CA ALA A 86 1.50 -4.91 15.87
C ALA A 86 2.49 -5.60 14.91
N ILE A 87 2.47 -5.24 13.62
CA ILE A 87 3.40 -5.78 12.61
C ILE A 87 4.81 -5.28 12.86
N LEU A 88 4.99 -3.99 13.15
CA LEU A 88 6.31 -3.43 13.46
C LEU A 88 6.90 -4.06 14.72
N GLN A 89 6.10 -4.27 15.76
CA GLN A 89 6.54 -4.99 16.96
C GLN A 89 7.00 -6.41 16.63
N ARG A 90 6.27 -7.13 15.77
CA ARG A 90 6.69 -8.46 15.30
C ARG A 90 8.04 -8.38 14.57
N ILE A 91 8.20 -7.45 13.63
CA ILE A 91 9.44 -7.30 12.85
C ILE A 91 10.60 -7.01 13.80
N ILE A 92 10.48 -6.04 14.69
CA ILE A 92 11.53 -5.68 15.64
C ILE A 92 11.94 -6.88 16.50
N ASN A 93 10.99 -7.62 17.06
CA ASN A 93 11.29 -8.80 17.87
C ASN A 93 12.07 -9.85 17.07
N LEU A 94 11.75 -10.05 15.79
CA LEU A 94 12.47 -10.99 14.94
C LEU A 94 13.88 -10.52 14.61
N GLU A 95 14.08 -9.22 14.39
CA GLU A 95 15.39 -8.64 14.10
C GLU A 95 16.30 -8.58 15.35
N GLU A 96 15.73 -8.46 16.55
CA GLU A 96 16.48 -8.52 17.82
C GLU A 96 16.98 -9.93 18.15
N ASP A 97 16.27 -10.97 17.69
CA ASP A 97 16.60 -12.38 17.94
C ASP A 97 17.65 -12.96 16.96
N ILE A 98 18.10 -12.17 15.97
CA ILE A 98 19.12 -12.54 14.94
C ILE A 98 20.53 -12.20 15.43
#